data_AF-A0A1B2JBF6-F1
#
_entry.id   AF-A0A1B2JBF6-F1
#
_cell.length_a   1.000
_cell.length_b   1.000
_cell.length_c   1.000
_cell.angle_alpha   90.00
_cell.angle_beta   90.00
_cell.angle_gamma   90.00
#
_symmetry.space_group_name_H-M   'P 1'
#
loop_
_entity.id
_entity.type
_entity.pdbx_description
1 polymer ?
#
loop_
_entity_poly.entity_id
_entity_poly.type
_entity_poly.pdbx_seq_one_letter_code
_entity_poly.pdbx_strand_id
1 'polypeptide(L)'
;MQPVPVPALPQGYNFRRVGKEDFQDKNLFKTLSILTTVGDIPEPKFHALIDYWNDRKEIYNPMVITNAENVIIATGMLFVEHKLIHGGGKVGHVEDISVNPSEQGKKLGLIMIRNLIQIAQNEGCYKVILDCDEKNVKFYEKCGMKIEGVEMGYRF
;
A
#
# COMPACT_ATOMS: atom_id res chain seq x y z
N MET A 1 -6.16 -20.01 -4.21
CA MET A 1 -5.71 -19.19 -5.35
C MET A 1 -4.23 -19.45 -5.55
N GLN A 2 -3.75 -19.59 -6.79
CA GLN A 2 -2.30 -19.66 -7.02
C GLN A 2 -1.67 -18.31 -6.65
N PRO A 3 -0.46 -18.30 -6.05
CA PRO A 3 0.22 -17.06 -5.71
C PRO A 3 0.48 -16.25 -6.98
N VAL A 4 0.17 -14.94 -6.95
CA VAL A 4 0.47 -14.04 -8.06
C VAL A 4 1.97 -13.73 -8.00
N PRO A 5 2.77 -14.09 -9.01
CA PRO A 5 4.22 -13.89 -8.94
C PRO A 5 4.57 -12.42 -8.78
N VAL A 6 5.37 -12.09 -7.77
CA VAL A 6 5.90 -10.74 -7.56
C VAL A 6 7.14 -10.57 -8.45
N PRO A 7 7.18 -9.60 -9.37
CA PRO A 7 8.40 -9.32 -10.12
C PRO A 7 9.52 -8.85 -9.18
N ALA A 8 10.77 -9.14 -9.53
CA ALA A 8 11.91 -8.58 -8.83
C ALA A 8 11.90 -7.05 -8.91
N LEU A 9 12.29 -6.40 -7.82
CA LEU A 9 12.58 -4.98 -7.80
C LEU A 9 13.78 -4.67 -8.70
N PRO A 10 13.85 -3.45 -9.27
CA PRO A 10 15.08 -2.97 -9.90
C PRO A 10 16.27 -3.05 -8.94
N GLN A 11 17.49 -3.16 -9.48
CA GLN A 11 18.70 -3.22 -8.66
C GLN A 11 18.80 -2.00 -7.72
N GLY A 12 19.08 -2.26 -6.45
CA GLY A 12 19.21 -1.23 -5.41
C GLY A 12 17.88 -0.75 -4.81
N TYR A 13 16.74 -1.13 -5.38
CA TYR A 13 15.43 -0.77 -4.84
C TYR A 13 15.06 -1.72 -3.71
N ASN A 14 14.36 -1.21 -2.70
CA ASN A 14 13.95 -1.98 -1.53
C ASN A 14 12.46 -1.82 -1.27
N PHE A 15 11.79 -2.90 -0.88
CA PHE A 15 10.43 -2.88 -0.36
C PHE A 15 10.47 -3.14 1.14
N ARG A 16 9.98 -2.20 1.94
CA ARG A 16 10.04 -2.27 3.41
C ARG A 16 8.88 -1.52 4.05
N ARG A 17 8.67 -1.76 5.35
CA ARG A 17 7.72 -0.98 6.15
C ARG A 17 8.22 0.46 6.30
N VAL A 18 7.29 1.40 6.40
CA VAL A 18 7.63 2.78 6.79
C VAL A 18 8.14 2.82 8.23
N GLY A 19 9.15 3.65 8.48
CA GLY A 19 9.77 3.87 9.79
C GLY A 19 9.67 5.32 10.25
N LYS A 20 10.11 5.60 11.48
CA LYS A 20 10.10 6.97 12.03
C LYS A 20 11.11 7.87 11.29
N GLU A 21 12.24 7.28 10.92
CA GLU A 21 13.32 7.91 10.15
C GLU A 21 12.84 8.45 8.80
N ASP A 22 11.78 7.87 8.23
CA ASP A 22 11.23 8.30 6.95
C ASP A 22 10.58 9.69 7.02
N PHE A 23 10.35 10.25 8.21
CA PHE A 23 9.93 11.64 8.37
C PHE A 23 10.93 12.62 7.72
N GLN A 24 12.22 12.29 7.73
CA GLN A 24 13.28 13.12 7.18
C GLN A 24 13.32 13.06 5.64
N ASP A 25 12.77 12.00 5.04
CA ASP A 25 12.63 11.91 3.59
C ASP A 25 11.36 12.64 3.14
N LYS A 26 11.54 13.88 2.71
CA LYS A 26 10.46 14.71 2.15
C LYS A 26 9.75 14.06 0.96
N ASN A 27 10.35 13.06 0.31
CA ASN A 27 9.70 12.35 -0.79
C ASN A 27 8.58 11.41 -0.35
N LEU A 28 8.51 11.01 0.93
CA LEU A 28 7.35 10.29 1.46
C LEU A 28 6.06 11.10 1.25
N PHE A 29 6.03 12.33 1.74
CA PHE A 29 4.87 13.21 1.63
C PHE A 29 4.63 13.69 0.20
N LYS A 30 5.69 13.97 -0.57
CA LYS A 30 5.55 14.33 -2.00
C LYS A 30 4.94 13.18 -2.80
N THR A 31 5.36 11.95 -2.54
CA THR A 31 4.80 10.77 -3.21
C THR A 31 3.32 10.62 -2.85
N LEU A 32 2.93 10.72 -1.58
CA LEU A 32 1.51 10.67 -1.19
C LEU A 32 0.69 11.82 -1.79
N SER A 33 1.28 13.01 -1.98
CA SER A 33 0.59 14.18 -2.54
C SER A 33 0.14 14.01 -4.01
N ILE A 34 0.67 13.02 -4.72
CA ILE A 34 0.21 12.65 -6.07
C ILE A 34 -1.18 12.01 -6.02
N LEU A 35 -1.48 11.29 -4.94
CA LEU A 35 -2.75 10.60 -4.76
C LEU A 35 -3.83 11.57 -4.28
N THR A 36 -3.55 12.35 -3.24
CA THR A 36 -4.53 13.21 -2.58
C THR A 36 -3.86 14.27 -1.68
N THR A 37 -4.66 15.13 -1.05
CA THR A 37 -4.20 16.09 -0.05
C THR A 37 -3.66 15.38 1.19
N VAL A 38 -2.37 15.59 1.51
CA VAL A 38 -1.73 15.07 2.74
C VAL A 38 -1.90 16.03 3.93
N GLY A 39 -1.74 17.34 3.69
CA GLY A 39 -1.68 18.36 4.73
C GLY A 39 -0.36 18.36 5.51
N ASP A 40 -0.27 19.24 6.51
CA ASP A 40 0.92 19.35 7.37
C ASP A 40 0.84 18.37 8.53
N ILE A 41 1.83 17.47 8.63
CA ILE A 41 1.94 16.50 9.72
C ILE A 41 3.17 16.86 10.57
N PRO A 42 2.98 17.37 11.81
CA PRO A 42 4.08 17.59 12.72
C PRO A 42 4.81 16.28 13.07
N GLU A 43 6.13 16.34 13.24
CA GLU A 43 6.97 15.17 13.54
C GLU A 43 6.47 14.32 14.73
N PRO A 44 6.04 14.91 15.87
CA PRO A 44 5.51 14.10 16.97
C PRO A 44 4.23 13.32 16.61
N LYS A 45 3.39 13.89 15.74
CA LYS A 45 2.17 13.23 15.25
C LYS A 45 2.52 12.08 14.31
N PHE A 46 3.50 12.28 13.43
CA PHE A 46 4.01 11.22 12.56
C PHE A 46 4.59 10.06 13.39
N HIS A 47 5.47 10.35 14.35
CA HIS A 47 6.05 9.31 15.21
C HIS A 47 5.01 8.53 16.00
N ALA A 48 4.02 9.22 16.59
CA ALA A 48 2.93 8.57 17.31
C ALA A 48 2.09 7.66 16.40
N LEU A 49 1.90 8.05 15.12
CA LEU A 49 1.20 7.23 14.14
C LEU A 49 2.00 5.98 13.76
N ILE A 50 3.32 6.12 13.56
CA ILE A 50 4.21 4.98 13.31
C ILE A 50 4.18 4.00 14.49
N ASP A 51 4.22 4.49 15.73
CA ASP A 51 4.10 3.64 16.93
C ASP A 51 2.76 2.92 16.97
N TYR A 52 1.66 3.65 16.75
CA TYR A 52 0.32 3.08 16.72
C TYR A 52 0.19 1.93 15.71
N TRP A 53 0.76 2.08 14.51
CA TRP A 53 0.79 1.02 13.50
C TRP A 53 1.73 -0.13 13.88
N ASN A 54 2.86 0.15 14.53
CA ASN A 54 3.82 -0.88 14.93
C ASN A 54 3.35 -1.73 16.11
N ASP A 55 2.49 -1.20 16.97
CA ASP A 55 1.83 -1.96 18.03
C ASP A 55 0.71 -2.88 17.50
N ARG A 56 0.33 -2.72 16.22
CA ARG A 56 -0.80 -3.40 15.56
C ARG A 56 -0.41 -3.89 14.16
N LYS A 57 0.75 -4.54 14.04
CA LYS A 57 1.31 -4.99 12.74
C LYS A 57 0.41 -6.01 12.03
N GLU A 58 -0.38 -6.75 12.79
CA GLU A 58 -1.40 -7.67 12.29
C GLU A 58 -2.57 -6.96 11.60
N ILE A 59 -2.76 -5.66 11.87
CA ILE A 59 -3.82 -4.82 11.27
C ILE A 59 -3.23 -3.88 10.22
N TYR A 60 -2.20 -3.11 10.58
CA TYR A 60 -1.66 -2.04 9.73
C TYR A 60 -0.33 -2.45 9.11
N ASN A 61 -0.26 -2.42 7.79
CA ASN A 61 0.94 -2.73 7.01
C ASN A 61 1.28 -1.61 6.01
N PRO A 62 1.74 -0.44 6.50
CA PRO A 62 2.22 0.65 5.67
C PRO A 62 3.61 0.32 5.09
N MET A 63 3.69 0.22 3.77
CA MET A 63 4.86 -0.18 3.01
C MET A 63 5.32 0.93 2.07
N VAL A 64 6.63 0.98 1.85
CA VAL A 64 7.27 1.89 0.89
C VAL A 64 8.18 1.09 -0.03
N ILE A 65 8.39 1.65 -1.23
CA ILE A 65 9.53 1.27 -2.07
C ILE A 65 10.51 2.44 -2.08
N THR A 66 11.78 2.15 -1.78
CA THR A 66 12.88 3.09 -1.98
C THR A 66 13.65 2.77 -3.26
N ASN A 67 14.22 3.79 -3.91
CA ASN A 67 15.15 3.63 -5.02
C ASN A 67 16.59 3.32 -4.52
N ALA A 68 17.55 3.26 -5.44
CA ALA A 68 18.95 2.95 -5.15
C ALA A 68 19.63 4.00 -4.24
N GLU A 69 19.12 5.23 -4.23
CA GLU A 69 19.57 6.34 -3.39
C GLU A 69 18.86 6.37 -2.01
N ASN A 70 18.11 5.32 -1.67
CA ASN A 70 17.27 5.22 -0.46
C ASN A 70 16.16 6.27 -0.36
N VAL A 71 15.75 6.87 -1.48
CA VAL A 71 14.63 7.80 -1.54
C VAL A 71 13.32 7.04 -1.71
N ILE A 72 12.30 7.38 -0.92
CA ILE A 72 10.95 6.83 -1.02
C ILE A 72 10.30 7.32 -2.31
N ILE A 73 9.91 6.37 -3.16
CA ILE A 73 9.32 6.64 -4.46
C ILE A 73 7.96 5.99 -4.69
N ALA A 74 7.51 5.13 -3.78
CA ALA A 74 6.17 4.56 -3.81
C ALA A 74 5.69 4.26 -2.40
N THR A 75 4.39 4.39 -2.19
CA THR A 75 3.69 4.09 -0.94
C THR A 75 2.53 3.12 -1.20
N GLY A 76 2.19 2.36 -0.19
CA GLY A 76 0.99 1.53 -0.18
C GLY A 76 0.73 0.99 1.22
N MET A 77 -0.52 0.80 1.57
CA MET A 77 -0.92 0.24 2.85
C MET A 77 -1.76 -1.01 2.61
N LEU A 78 -1.50 -2.06 3.40
CA LEU A 78 -2.46 -3.13 3.60
C LEU A 78 -3.08 -2.97 4.99
N PHE A 79 -4.40 -2.82 5.05
CA PHE A 79 -5.19 -2.89 6.27
C PHE A 79 -5.89 -4.26 6.36
N VAL A 80 -5.69 -4.98 7.45
CA VAL A 80 -6.26 -6.31 7.65
C VAL A 80 -7.44 -6.25 8.62
N GLU A 81 -8.62 -6.56 8.10
CA GLU A 81 -9.87 -6.51 8.84
C GLU A 81 -10.34 -7.91 9.24
N HIS A 82 -10.56 -8.14 10.53
CA HIS A 82 -11.18 -9.36 11.05
C HIS A 82 -12.69 -9.29 10.94
N LYS A 83 -13.33 -10.40 10.56
CA LYS A 83 -14.78 -10.49 10.34
C LYS A 83 -15.39 -11.67 11.09
N LEU A 84 -16.65 -11.52 11.50
CA LEU A 84 -17.46 -12.65 12.00
C LEU A 84 -17.81 -13.65 10.89
N ILE A 85 -18.05 -13.14 9.67
CA ILE A 85 -18.33 -13.95 8.49
C ILE A 85 -17.10 -14.75 8.05
N HIS A 86 -17.30 -15.75 7.18
CA HIS A 86 -16.25 -16.69 6.77
C HIS A 86 -15.56 -17.38 7.96
N GLY A 87 -16.31 -17.63 9.04
CA GLY A 87 -15.83 -18.36 10.22
C GLY A 87 -14.75 -17.61 11.01
N GLY A 88 -14.88 -16.29 11.19
CA GLY A 88 -13.83 -15.50 11.84
C GLY A 88 -12.72 -15.04 10.88
N GLY A 89 -12.98 -15.03 9.55
CA GLY A 89 -11.97 -14.81 8.52
C GLY A 89 -11.46 -13.36 8.45
N LYS A 90 -10.42 -13.14 7.64
CA LYS A 90 -9.78 -11.82 7.44
C LYS A 90 -9.91 -11.31 6.01
N VAL A 91 -10.03 -10.00 5.84
CA VAL A 91 -9.97 -9.31 4.53
C VAL A 91 -8.82 -8.34 4.53
N GLY A 92 -8.02 -8.35 3.47
CA GLY A 92 -7.04 -7.30 3.20
C GLY A 92 -7.67 -6.16 2.41
N HIS A 93 -7.41 -4.93 2.82
CA HIS A 93 -7.78 -3.71 2.11
C HIS A 93 -6.51 -3.00 1.69
N VAL A 94 -6.36 -2.76 0.39
CA VAL A 94 -5.20 -2.04 -0.15
C VAL A 94 -5.55 -0.57 -0.28
N GLU A 95 -4.78 0.26 0.43
CA GLU A 95 -5.01 1.70 0.58
C GLU A 95 -3.75 2.49 0.20
N ASP A 96 -3.90 3.80 -0.01
CA ASP A 96 -2.81 4.80 -0.13
C ASP A 96 -1.71 4.46 -1.17
N ILE A 97 -2.13 3.86 -2.28
CA ILE A 97 -1.23 3.51 -3.39
C ILE A 97 -0.82 4.75 -4.16
N SER A 98 0.47 5.09 -4.12
CA SER A 98 1.04 6.17 -4.91
C SER A 98 2.44 5.81 -5.40
N VAL A 99 2.79 6.28 -6.60
CA VAL A 99 4.11 6.10 -7.20
C VAL A 99 4.56 7.42 -7.79
N ASN A 100 5.80 7.83 -7.46
CA ASN A 100 6.41 9.04 -7.97
C ASN A 100 6.48 9.00 -9.51
N PRO A 101 6.02 10.04 -10.25
CA PRO A 101 5.93 9.98 -11.70
C PRO A 101 7.30 9.97 -12.37
N SER A 102 8.36 10.43 -11.68
CA SER A 102 9.73 10.31 -12.18
C SER A 102 10.21 8.85 -12.29
N GLU A 103 9.47 7.92 -11.69
CA GLU A 103 9.81 6.49 -11.63
C GLU A 103 8.88 5.61 -12.49
N GLN A 104 8.15 6.22 -13.44
CA GLN A 104 7.29 5.50 -14.38
C GLN A 104 8.07 4.47 -15.23
N GLY A 105 7.35 3.48 -15.75
CA GLY A 105 7.92 2.40 -16.57
C GLY A 105 8.63 1.29 -15.79
N LYS A 106 8.89 1.47 -14.49
CA LYS A 106 9.58 0.49 -13.63
C LYS A 106 8.67 -0.54 -12.95
N LYS A 107 7.38 -0.56 -13.30
CA LYS A 107 6.35 -1.47 -12.74
C LYS A 107 6.18 -1.40 -11.22
N LEU A 108 6.62 -0.31 -10.58
CA LEU A 108 6.65 -0.19 -9.12
C LEU A 108 5.28 -0.30 -8.47
N GLY A 109 4.24 0.28 -9.08
CA GLY A 109 2.86 0.11 -8.61
C GLY A 109 2.41 -1.36 -8.65
N LEU A 110 2.74 -2.09 -9.72
CA LEU A 110 2.41 -3.52 -9.82
C LEU A 110 3.17 -4.35 -8.78
N ILE A 111 4.45 -4.02 -8.55
CA ILE A 111 5.25 -4.67 -7.51
C ILE A 111 4.67 -4.39 -6.12
N MET A 112 4.28 -3.14 -5.82
CA MET A 112 3.62 -2.75 -4.57
C MET A 112 2.35 -3.58 -4.35
N ILE A 113 1.41 -3.56 -5.29
CA ILE A 113 0.14 -4.30 -5.17
C ILE A 113 0.37 -5.79 -4.95
N ARG A 114 1.25 -6.43 -5.73
CA ARG A 114 1.49 -7.87 -5.60
C ARG A 114 2.19 -8.24 -4.28
N ASN A 115 3.07 -7.39 -3.76
CA ASN A 115 3.63 -7.61 -2.42
C ASN A 115 2.55 -7.47 -1.33
N LEU A 116 1.66 -6.47 -1.41
CA LEU A 116 0.56 -6.33 -0.46
C LEU A 116 -0.40 -7.53 -0.51
N ILE A 117 -0.70 -8.04 -1.71
CA ILE A 117 -1.48 -9.29 -1.89
C ILE A 117 -0.76 -10.47 -1.23
N GLN A 118 0.56 -10.61 -1.40
CA GLN A 118 1.34 -11.68 -0.78
C GLN A 118 1.34 -11.58 0.75
N ILE A 119 1.45 -10.37 1.30
CA ILE A 119 1.33 -10.14 2.75
C ILE A 119 -0.06 -10.59 3.22
N ALA A 120 -1.14 -10.17 2.56
CA ALA A 120 -2.50 -10.57 2.92
C ALA A 120 -2.73 -12.08 2.83
N GLN A 121 -2.14 -12.74 1.82
CA GLN A 121 -2.19 -14.20 1.70
C GLN A 121 -1.45 -14.90 2.85
N ASN A 122 -0.28 -14.41 3.23
CA ASN A 122 0.51 -14.94 4.34
C ASN A 122 -0.20 -14.73 5.68
N GLU A 123 -0.93 -13.62 5.82
CA GLU A 123 -1.81 -13.36 6.95
C GLU A 123 -3.04 -14.27 6.96
N GLY A 124 -3.37 -14.97 5.87
CA GLY A 124 -4.55 -15.82 5.79
C GLY A 124 -5.85 -15.05 5.49
N CYS A 125 -5.75 -13.88 4.86
CA CYS A 125 -6.93 -13.20 4.32
C CYS A 125 -7.56 -14.05 3.21
N TYR A 126 -8.89 -14.20 3.24
CA TYR A 126 -9.60 -14.97 2.21
C TYR A 126 -9.80 -14.17 0.92
N LYS A 127 -9.67 -12.84 0.98
CA LYS A 127 -9.64 -11.94 -0.18
C LYS A 127 -8.88 -10.64 0.14
N VAL A 128 -8.49 -9.95 -0.93
CA VAL A 128 -7.97 -8.58 -0.91
C VAL A 128 -8.85 -7.71 -1.80
N ILE A 129 -9.21 -6.52 -1.31
CA ILE A 129 -10.01 -5.54 -2.06
C ILE A 129 -9.34 -4.18 -2.04
N LEU A 130 -9.75 -3.33 -2.98
CA LEU A 130 -9.45 -1.91 -3.07
C LEU A 130 -10.50 -1.24 -3.94
N ASP A 131 -10.61 0.07 -3.80
CA ASP A 131 -11.42 0.91 -4.66
C ASP A 131 -10.50 1.73 -5.59
N CYS A 132 -10.97 2.02 -6.81
CA CYS A 132 -10.23 2.82 -7.76
C CYS A 132 -11.10 3.52 -8.80
N ASP A 133 -10.61 4.65 -9.32
CA ASP A 133 -11.19 5.30 -10.50
C ASP A 133 -11.22 4.34 -11.70
N GLU A 134 -12.25 4.47 -12.54
CA GLU A 134 -12.42 3.66 -13.77
C GLU A 134 -11.17 3.66 -14.67
N LYS A 135 -10.48 4.81 -14.78
CA LYS A 135 -9.24 4.96 -15.56
C LYS A 135 -8.11 4.03 -15.10
N ASN A 136 -8.13 3.60 -13.84
CA ASN A 136 -7.12 2.75 -13.22
C ASN A 136 -7.47 1.26 -13.23
N VAL A 137 -8.70 0.87 -13.60
CA VAL A 137 -9.16 -0.53 -13.59
C VAL A 137 -8.20 -1.46 -14.34
N LYS A 138 -7.80 -1.07 -15.57
CA LYS A 138 -6.85 -1.85 -16.40
C LYS A 138 -5.48 -2.05 -15.73
N PHE A 139 -5.07 -1.16 -14.84
CA PHE A 139 -3.83 -1.33 -14.08
C PHE A 139 -4.00 -2.42 -13.00
N TYR A 140 -5.10 -2.42 -12.27
CA TYR A 140 -5.38 -3.43 -11.24
C TYR A 140 -5.68 -4.81 -11.83
N GLU A 141 -6.30 -4.88 -13.02
CA GLU A 141 -6.42 -6.14 -13.77
C GLU A 141 -5.05 -6.76 -14.08
N LYS A 142 -4.06 -5.95 -14.49
CA LYS A 142 -2.66 -6.42 -14.69
C LYS A 142 -2.00 -6.89 -13.40
N CYS A 143 -2.46 -6.41 -12.25
CA CYS A 143 -2.02 -6.88 -10.95
C CYS A 143 -2.63 -8.24 -10.56
N GLY A 144 -3.62 -8.73 -11.31
CA GLY A 144 -4.33 -9.98 -11.04
C GLY A 144 -5.66 -9.81 -10.30
N MET A 145 -6.14 -8.57 -10.17
CA MET A 145 -7.43 -8.25 -9.55
C MET A 145 -8.54 -8.22 -10.59
N LYS A 146 -9.79 -8.15 -10.15
CA LYS A 146 -10.98 -8.03 -11.00
C LYS A 146 -12.02 -7.17 -10.30
N ILE A 147 -12.99 -6.68 -11.07
CA ILE A 147 -14.12 -5.92 -10.53
C ILE A 147 -14.97 -6.84 -9.63
N GLU A 148 -15.19 -6.43 -8.38
CA GLU A 148 -15.96 -7.18 -7.37
C GLU A 148 -17.14 -6.36 -6.79
N GLY A 149 -17.31 -5.10 -7.20
CA GLY A 149 -18.35 -4.22 -6.68
C GLY A 149 -18.22 -2.77 -7.16
N VAL A 150 -18.98 -1.88 -6.51
CA VAL A 150 -18.96 -0.43 -6.71
C VAL A 150 -18.68 0.24 -5.36
N GLU A 151 -17.74 1.18 -5.33
CA GLU A 151 -17.48 2.01 -4.16
C GLU A 151 -18.63 3.01 -3.93
N MET A 152 -19.08 3.15 -2.68
CA MET A 152 -20.08 4.13 -2.29
C MET A 152 -19.48 5.09 -1.25
N GLY A 153 -19.52 6.39 -1.50
CA GLY A 153 -18.92 7.40 -0.62
C GLY A 153 -19.94 8.35 0.02
N TYR A 154 -19.76 8.65 1.31
CA TYR A 154 -20.43 9.75 2.03
C TYR A 154 -19.36 10.61 2.70
N ARG A 155 -19.38 11.93 2.49
CA ARG A 155 -18.36 12.86 3.02
C ARG A 155 -18.97 13.71 4.14
N PHE A 156 -18.17 14.00 5.16
CA PHE A 156 -18.53 14.84 6.30
C PHE A 156 -17.99 16.27 6.12
#